data_AF-A0A6M3XKI4-F1
#
_entry.id   AF-A0A6M3XKI4-F1
#
_cell.length_a   1.000
_cell.length_b   1.000
_cell.length_c   1.000
_cell.angle_alpha   90.00
_cell.angle_beta   90.00
_cell.angle_gamma   90.00
#
_symmetry.space_group_name_H-M   'P 1'
#
loop_
_entity.id
_entity.type
_entity.pdbx_description
1 polymer ?
#
loop_
_entity_poly.entity_id
_entity_poly.type
_entity_poly.pdbx_seq_one_letter_code
_entity_poly.pdbx_strand_id
1 'polypeptide(L)'
;MYLTQGLKQKYLNKLKLPDVFIDEEIEQYINIINNIPFTCVTQCCAGHPGNGYLSIMINKEYVEWFEHEVIIALISYCNNVFERFEDITKDEVIARYVFYFKQKFNDKFWLTMIELLKNKSVKE
;
A
#
# COMPACT_ATOMS: atom_id res chain seq x y z
N MET A 1 9.57 14.42 1.94
CA MET A 1 9.91 14.05 3.33
C MET A 1 9.53 12.59 3.55
N TYR A 2 10.48 11.66 3.53
CA TYR A 2 10.22 10.21 3.56
C TYR A 2 9.40 9.72 4.78
N LEU A 3 8.64 8.62 4.63
CA LEU A 3 8.06 7.88 5.76
C LEU A 3 9.20 7.19 6.53
N THR A 4 9.77 7.91 7.48
CA THR A 4 10.80 7.36 8.36
C THR A 4 10.26 6.11 9.08
N GLN A 5 11.16 5.20 9.49
CA GLN A 5 10.79 4.00 10.24
C GLN A 5 9.99 4.34 11.51
N GLY A 6 10.31 5.46 12.17
CA GLY A 6 9.57 5.96 13.34
C GLY A 6 8.13 6.36 13.01
N LEU A 7 7.90 7.01 11.88
CA LEU A 7 6.55 7.32 11.40
C LEU A 7 5.78 6.04 11.06
N LYS A 8 6.39 5.11 10.29
CA LYS A 8 5.80 3.81 9.96
C LYS A 8 5.34 3.06 11.22
N GLN A 9 6.20 2.97 12.24
CA GLN A 9 5.87 2.28 13.49
C GLN A 9 4.77 3.00 14.28
N LYS A 10 4.78 4.34 14.32
CA LYS A 10 3.72 5.14 14.95
C LYS A 10 2.36 4.89 14.29
N TYR A 11 2.31 4.68 12.97
CA TYR A 11 1.08 4.33 12.26
C TYR A 11 0.57 2.94 12.58
N LEU A 12 1.44 1.93 12.49
CA LEU A 12 1.08 0.55 12.82
C LEU A 12 0.50 0.47 14.24
N ASN A 13 1.10 1.19 15.19
CA ASN A 13 0.62 1.25 16.57
C ASN A 13 -0.71 2.02 16.72
N LYS A 14 -0.89 3.14 16.00
CA LYS A 14 -2.12 3.96 16.06
C LYS A 14 -3.35 3.26 15.49
N LEU A 15 -3.16 2.44 14.46
CA LEU A 15 -4.27 1.75 13.81
C LEU A 15 -4.94 0.70 14.72
N LYS A 16 -4.33 0.32 15.87
CA LYS A 16 -4.88 -0.68 16.83
C LYS A 16 -5.47 -1.90 16.12
N LEU A 17 -4.78 -2.39 15.09
CA LEU A 17 -5.30 -3.50 14.31
C LEU A 17 -4.86 -4.81 14.95
N PRO A 18 -5.77 -5.80 15.08
CA PRO A 18 -5.37 -7.15 15.40
C PRO A 18 -4.35 -7.61 14.34
N ASP A 19 -3.42 -8.46 14.76
CA ASP A 19 -2.31 -8.99 13.97
C ASP A 19 -2.63 -9.00 12.48
N VAL A 20 -1.87 -8.22 11.71
CA VAL A 20 -1.96 -8.25 10.24
C VAL A 20 -1.70 -9.69 9.86
N PHE A 21 -2.76 -10.43 9.52
CA PHE A 21 -2.64 -11.80 9.05
C PHE A 21 -2.09 -11.74 7.63
N ILE A 22 -0.77 -11.65 7.55
CA ILE A 22 -0.04 -11.73 6.30
C ILE A 22 0.03 -13.20 5.95
N ASP A 23 -0.60 -13.56 4.84
CA ASP A 23 -0.41 -14.89 4.25
C ASP A 23 1.07 -15.07 3.88
N GLU A 24 1.68 -16.21 4.22
CA GLU A 24 3.10 -16.47 3.94
C GLU A 24 3.41 -16.29 2.45
N GLU A 25 2.45 -16.59 1.57
CA GLU A 25 2.57 -16.46 0.12
C GLU A 25 2.80 -14.99 -0.35
N ILE A 26 2.31 -14.01 0.40
CA ILE A 26 2.36 -12.58 0.03
C ILE A 26 3.35 -11.77 0.88
N GLU A 27 3.89 -12.36 1.95
CA GLU A 27 4.76 -11.70 2.91
C GLU A 27 5.99 -11.06 2.24
N GLN A 28 6.62 -11.79 1.31
CA GLN A 28 7.76 -11.29 0.56
C GLN A 28 7.46 -9.99 -0.19
N TYR A 29 6.28 -9.86 -0.80
CA TYR A 29 5.91 -8.67 -1.56
C TYR A 29 5.65 -7.49 -0.63
N ILE A 30 4.97 -7.73 0.49
CA ILE A 30 4.72 -6.71 1.51
C ILE A 30 6.03 -6.17 2.08
N ASN A 31 6.99 -7.05 2.37
CA ASN A 31 8.31 -6.66 2.87
C ASN A 31 9.08 -5.81 1.86
N ILE A 32 9.01 -6.14 0.56
CA ILE A 32 9.62 -5.32 -0.49
C ILE A 32 8.96 -3.93 -0.55
N ILE A 33 7.63 -3.86 -0.53
CA ILE A 33 6.89 -2.59 -0.58
C ILE A 33 7.21 -1.74 0.66
N ASN A 34 7.25 -2.34 1.85
CA ASN A 34 7.53 -1.63 3.10
C ASN A 34 8.97 -1.11 3.21
N ASN A 35 9.91 -1.66 2.45
CA ASN A 35 11.26 -1.11 2.34
C ASN A 35 11.33 0.16 1.48
N ILE A 36 10.26 0.51 0.76
CA ILE A 36 10.22 1.72 -0.06
C ILE A 36 9.94 2.93 0.85
N PRO A 37 10.71 4.04 0.74
CA PRO A 37 10.69 5.10 1.76
C PRO A 37 9.39 5.88 1.91
N PHE A 38 8.55 5.94 0.87
CA PHE A 38 7.33 6.75 0.87
C PHE A 38 6.03 5.94 0.93
N THR A 39 6.14 4.62 1.13
CA THR A 39 5.00 3.71 1.23
C THR A 39 5.00 2.92 2.54
N CYS A 40 3.81 2.48 2.95
CA CYS A 40 3.66 1.53 4.05
C CYS A 40 2.37 0.72 3.87
N VAL A 41 2.50 -0.59 3.71
CA VAL A 41 1.38 -1.52 3.78
C VAL A 41 0.90 -1.56 5.24
N THR A 42 -0.37 -1.23 5.44
CA THR A 42 -1.00 -1.16 6.76
C THR A 42 -1.81 -2.41 7.09
N GLN A 43 -2.43 -2.99 6.08
CA GLN A 43 -3.24 -4.19 6.20
C GLN A 43 -3.20 -4.94 4.88
N CYS A 44 -3.18 -6.26 4.94
CA CYS A 44 -3.44 -7.08 3.78
C CYS A 44 -4.19 -8.34 4.20
N CYS A 45 -5.06 -8.82 3.32
CA CYS A 45 -5.70 -10.12 3.45
C CYS A 45 -5.81 -10.72 2.05
N ALA A 46 -5.30 -11.93 1.86
CA ALA A 46 -5.45 -12.66 0.60
C ALA A 46 -6.92 -13.05 0.32
N GLY A 47 -7.77 -12.99 1.36
CA GLY A 47 -9.17 -13.35 1.32
C GLY A 47 -9.38 -14.85 1.48
N HIS A 48 -10.34 -15.26 2.32
CA HIS A 48 -11.01 -16.55 2.11
C HIS A 48 -11.72 -16.51 0.73
N PRO A 49 -11.86 -17.66 0.04
CA PRO A 49 -12.04 -17.71 -1.41
C PRO A 49 -13.02 -16.66 -1.96
N GLY A 50 -12.48 -15.67 -2.68
CA GLY A 50 -13.24 -14.72 -3.50
C GLY A 50 -12.98 -13.23 -3.27
N ASN A 51 -12.43 -12.78 -2.13
CA ASN A 51 -12.25 -11.34 -1.87
C ASN A 51 -11.05 -11.05 -0.96
N GLY A 52 -9.95 -10.54 -1.53
CA GLY A 52 -8.80 -10.05 -0.79
C GLY A 52 -8.70 -8.52 -0.84
N TYR A 53 -7.89 -7.94 0.04
CA TYR A 53 -7.58 -6.51 -0.02
C TYR A 53 -6.13 -6.21 0.34
N LEU A 54 -5.59 -5.15 -0.25
CA LEU A 54 -4.34 -4.52 0.15
C LEU A 54 -4.61 -3.08 0.56
N SER A 55 -4.22 -2.73 1.77
CA SER A 55 -4.22 -1.36 2.22
C SER A 55 -2.80 -0.80 2.32
N ILE A 56 -2.56 0.29 1.61
CA ILE A 56 -1.27 0.96 1.53
C ILE A 56 -1.42 2.44 1.82
N MET A 57 -0.50 2.96 2.61
CA MET A 57 -0.31 4.37 2.87
C MET A 57 0.78 4.92 1.96
N ILE A 58 0.53 6.12 1.44
CA ILE A 58 1.42 6.87 0.56
C ILE A 58 1.58 8.27 1.15
N ASN A 59 2.82 8.75 1.19
CA ASN A 59 3.07 10.14 1.60
C ASN A 59 2.42 11.13 0.62
N LYS A 60 1.82 12.22 1.13
CA LYS A 60 1.11 13.23 0.33
C LYS A 60 1.86 13.72 -0.90
N GLU A 61 3.19 13.85 -0.83
CA GLU A 61 3.99 14.37 -1.94
C GLU A 61 4.00 13.43 -3.16
N TYR A 62 3.60 12.17 -2.98
CA TYR A 62 3.52 11.15 -4.02
C TYR A 62 2.09 10.81 -4.43
N VAL A 63 1.06 11.46 -3.87
CA VAL A 63 -0.36 11.14 -4.14
C VAL A 63 -0.70 11.28 -5.61
N GLU A 64 -0.42 12.45 -6.20
CA GLU A 64 -0.75 12.71 -7.60
C GLU A 64 -0.09 11.69 -8.54
N TRP A 65 1.18 11.37 -8.29
CA TRP A 65 1.89 10.34 -9.04
C TRP A 65 1.28 8.95 -8.83
N PHE A 66 0.98 8.58 -7.58
CA PHE A 66 0.43 7.26 -7.25
C PHE A 66 -0.92 7.03 -7.91
N GLU A 67 -1.77 8.05 -7.96
CA GLU A 67 -3.07 8.00 -8.62
C GLU A 67 -2.94 7.85 -10.14
N HIS A 68 -2.09 8.66 -10.78
CA HIS A 68 -1.97 8.70 -12.24
C HIS A 68 -1.10 7.59 -12.83
N GLU A 69 -0.21 6.98 -12.06
CA GLU A 69 0.64 5.90 -12.56
C GLU A 69 0.30 4.55 -11.92
N VAL A 70 0.26 4.47 -10.59
CA VAL A 70 0.12 3.19 -9.89
C VAL A 70 -1.32 2.69 -9.90
N ILE A 71 -2.29 3.52 -9.51
CA ILE A 71 -3.70 3.10 -9.49
C ILE A 71 -4.19 2.79 -10.90
N ILE A 72 -3.89 3.64 -11.88
CA ILE A 72 -4.29 3.41 -13.28
C ILE A 72 -3.74 2.07 -13.80
N ALA A 73 -2.47 1.75 -13.54
CA ALA A 73 -1.88 0.49 -13.98
C ALA A 73 -2.52 -0.75 -13.30
N LEU A 74 -2.98 -0.60 -12.06
CA LEU A 74 -3.42 -1.71 -11.22
C LEU A 74 -4.94 -1.89 -11.12
N ILE A 75 -5.74 -0.91 -11.56
CA ILE A 75 -7.20 -0.93 -11.40
C ILE A 75 -7.86 -2.12 -12.11
N SER A 76 -7.25 -2.65 -13.17
CA SER A 76 -7.76 -3.81 -13.88
C SER A 76 -7.83 -5.09 -13.02
N TYR A 77 -6.98 -5.19 -11.99
CA TYR A 77 -6.95 -6.31 -11.03
C TYR A 77 -7.93 -6.13 -9.86
N CYS A 78 -8.58 -4.97 -9.76
CA CYS A 78 -9.36 -4.58 -8.58
C CYS A 78 -10.85 -4.44 -8.89
N ASN A 79 -11.71 -4.93 -7.99
CA ASN A 79 -13.14 -4.63 -8.01
C ASN A 79 -13.36 -3.15 -7.69
N ASN A 80 -12.57 -2.62 -6.75
CA ASN A 80 -12.60 -1.22 -6.37
C ASN A 80 -11.26 -0.78 -5.77
N VAL A 81 -11.00 0.53 -5.80
CA VAL A 81 -9.92 1.18 -5.06
C VAL A 81 -10.54 2.31 -4.26
N PHE A 82 -10.48 2.21 -2.93
CA PHE A 82 -11.00 3.25 -2.04
C PHE A 82 -9.86 4.10 -1.50
N GLU A 83 -10.03 5.42 -1.56
CA GLU A 83 -9.15 6.40 -0.96
C GLU A 83 -9.68 6.84 0.40
N ARG A 84 -8.78 7.00 1.38
CA ARG A 84 -9.06 7.56 2.70
C ARG A 84 -7.89 8.43 3.13
N PHE A 85 -8.17 9.67 3.52
CA PHE A 85 -7.17 10.55 4.12
C PHE A 85 -7.09 10.29 5.62
N GLU A 86 -5.89 10.06 6.13
CA GLU A 86 -5.63 10.01 7.57
C GLU A 86 -4.92 11.32 7.96
N ASP A 87 -5.57 12.14 8.79
CA ASP A 87 -5.04 13.43 9.21
C ASP A 87 -4.25 13.22 10.52
N ILE A 88 -2.94 13.04 10.41
CA ILE A 88 -2.13 12.54 11.53
C ILE A 88 -1.43 13.70 12.25
N THR A 89 -1.03 14.73 11.50
CA THR A 89 -0.56 16.05 11.94
C THR A 89 -0.78 17.02 10.76
N LYS A 90 -0.95 18.34 11.03
CA LYS A 90 -1.20 19.36 9.99
C LYS A 90 -0.13 19.40 8.87
N ASP A 91 1.04 18.80 9.09
CA ASP A 91 2.17 18.83 8.15
C ASP A 91 2.46 17.47 7.48
N GLU A 92 1.93 16.35 7.99
CA GLU A 92 2.20 14.99 7.51
C GLU A 92 0.90 14.30 7.06
N VAL A 93 0.29 14.84 6.01
CA VAL A 93 -0.84 14.16 5.36
C VAL A 93 -0.32 12.88 4.71
N ILE A 94 -0.99 11.77 5.00
CA ILE A 94 -0.79 10.49 4.35
C ILE A 94 -2.12 10.10 3.72
N ALA A 95 -2.08 9.75 2.44
CA ALA A 95 -3.22 9.13 1.78
C ALA A 95 -3.14 7.62 1.98
N ARG A 96 -4.27 7.02 2.31
CA ARG A 96 -4.41 5.57 2.44
C ARG A 96 -5.31 5.07 1.33
N TYR A 97 -4.80 4.15 0.53
CA TYR A 97 -5.55 3.47 -0.51
C TYR A 97 -5.84 2.03 -0.09
N VAL A 98 -7.01 1.54 -0.45
CA VAL A 98 -7.44 0.16 -0.24
C VAL A 98 -7.82 -0.44 -1.59
N PHE A 99 -6.98 -1.33 -2.09
CA PHE A 99 -7.21 -2.12 -3.29
C PHE A 99 -8.03 -3.37 -2.92
N TYR A 100 -9.24 -3.51 -3.46
CA TYR A 100 -10.05 -4.71 -3.31
C TYR A 100 -9.90 -5.58 -4.55
N PHE A 101 -9.36 -6.79 -4.42
CA PHE A 101 -9.01 -7.63 -5.56
C PHE A 101 -10.24 -8.29 -6.20
N LYS A 102 -10.21 -8.45 -7.54
CA LYS A 102 -11.24 -9.20 -8.29
C LYS A 102 -11.17 -10.71 -8.06
N GLN A 103 -9.97 -11.20 -7.78
CA GLN A 103 -9.63 -12.62 -7.63
C GLN A 103 -8.63 -12.78 -6.48
N LYS A 104 -8.36 -14.03 -6.07
CA LYS A 104 -7.30 -14.35 -5.10
C LYS A 104 -5.91 -13.92 -5.61
N PHE A 105 -4.89 -14.15 -4.77
CA PHE A 105 -3.47 -13.89 -5.03
C PHE A 105 -3.06 -13.85 -6.50
N ASN A 106 -2.41 -12.74 -6.89
CA ASN A 106 -1.99 -12.47 -8.26
C ASN A 106 -0.60 -11.84 -8.27
N ASP A 107 0.43 -12.64 -8.57
CA ASP A 107 1.82 -12.18 -8.66
C ASP A 107 1.98 -10.97 -9.58
N LYS A 108 1.23 -10.92 -10.67
CA LYS A 108 1.34 -9.83 -11.64
C LYS A 108 0.94 -8.49 -11.02
N PHE A 109 -0.09 -8.45 -10.18
CA PHE A 109 -0.46 -7.24 -9.44
C PHE A 109 0.70 -6.75 -8.57
N TRP A 110 1.26 -7.64 -7.74
CA TRP A 110 2.31 -7.31 -6.78
C TRP A 110 3.62 -6.89 -7.46
N LEU A 111 4.02 -7.64 -8.48
CA LEU A 111 5.24 -7.36 -9.25
C LEU A 111 5.14 -6.03 -9.99
N THR A 112 4.01 -5.74 -10.65
CA THR A 112 3.77 -4.45 -11.30
C THR A 112 3.79 -3.30 -10.28
N MET A 113 3.15 -3.48 -9.13
CA MET A 113 3.16 -2.48 -8.06
C MET A 113 4.58 -2.20 -7.56
N ILE A 114 5.36 -3.24 -7.26
CA ILE A 114 6.75 -3.12 -6.80
C ILE A 114 7.61 -2.42 -7.83
N GLU A 115 7.47 -2.76 -9.11
CA GLU A 115 8.22 -2.13 -10.20
C GLU A 115 7.96 -0.62 -10.26
N LEU A 116 6.68 -0.22 -10.27
CA LEU A 116 6.30 1.20 -10.32
C LEU A 116 6.81 1.97 -9.10
N LEU A 117 6.65 1.41 -7.90
CA LEU A 117 7.13 2.01 -6.66
C LEU A 117 8.67 2.15 -6.62
N LYS A 118 9.42 1.13 -7.07
CA LYS A 118 10.88 1.20 -7.13
C LYS A 118 11.36 2.23 -8.14
N ASN A 119 10.74 2.29 -9.32
CA ASN A 119 11.11 3.25 -10.37
C ASN A 119 10.98 4.70 -9.91
N LYS A 120 9.96 5.01 -9.09
CA LYS A 120 9.82 6.35 -8.50
C LYS A 120 10.88 6.65 -7.45
N SER A 121 11.27 5.66 -6.64
CA SER A 121 12.31 5.81 -5.62
C SER A 121 13.73 6.03 -6.16
N VAL A 122 14.01 5.70 -7.42
CA VAL A 122 15.35 5.84 -8.04
C VAL A 122 15.53 7.19 -8.74
N LYS A 123 14.43 7.87 -9.09
CA LYS A 123 14.44 9.12 -9.88
C LYS A 123 14.50 10.39 -9.03
N GLU A 124 14.54 10.27 -7.71
CA GLU A 124 14.65 11.37 -6.73
C GLU A 124 15.86 11.14 -5.82
#